data_AF-A0A7J6QAY0-F1
#
_entry.id   AF-A0A7J6QAY0-F1
#
_cell.length_a   1.000
_cell.length_b   1.000
_cell.length_c   1.000
_cell.angle_alpha   90.00
_cell.angle_beta   90.00
_cell.angle_gamma   90.00
#
_symmetry.space_group_name_H-M   'P 1'
#
loop_
_entity.id
_entity.type
_entity.pdbx_description
1 polymer ?
#
loop_
_entity_poly.entity_id
_entity_poly.type
_entity_poly.pdbx_seq_one_letter_code
_entity_poly.pdbx_strand_id
1 'polypeptide(L)'
;LNGCSLRATESLQDVVPFIPVDKLMFETDAPYCDVRQSHASYRHLKGKEDWWYHGDTVKKPEKWEEGKMVKGRNEPCLVGQVAAVVASVHPAGEDVVEAAYNNTLRVFTKMQS
;
A
#
# COMPACT_ATOMS: atom_id res chain seq x y z
N LEU A 1 -7.03 -1.50 3.68
CA LEU A 1 -5.78 -2.27 3.92
C LEU A 1 -4.61 -1.32 3.80
N ASN A 2 -3.68 -1.38 4.76
CA ASN A 2 -2.45 -0.58 4.79
C ASN A 2 -1.24 -1.45 5.14
N GLY A 3 -0.04 -0.88 5.24
CA GLY A 3 1.16 -1.65 5.55
C GLY A 3 1.17 -2.31 6.94
N CYS A 4 0.37 -1.84 7.90
CA CYS A 4 0.18 -2.54 9.18
C CYS A 4 -0.64 -3.82 9.02
N SER A 5 -1.68 -3.80 8.17
CA SER A 5 -2.49 -4.99 7.83
C SER A 5 -1.69 -6.11 7.15
N LEU A 6 -0.49 -5.80 6.64
CA LEU A 6 0.32 -6.67 5.79
C LEU A 6 1.64 -7.08 6.47
N ARG A 7 1.74 -6.92 7.79
CA ARG A 7 2.99 -7.15 8.53
C ARG A 7 3.33 -8.63 8.70
N ALA A 8 2.33 -9.43 9.06
CA ALA A 8 2.49 -10.82 9.45
C ALA A 8 2.21 -11.78 8.28
N THR A 9 2.84 -12.95 8.30
CA THR A 9 2.67 -13.96 7.25
C THR A 9 1.24 -14.49 7.22
N GLU A 10 0.64 -14.67 8.40
CA GLU A 10 -0.73 -15.11 8.63
C GLU A 10 -1.72 -14.12 8.02
N SER A 11 -1.48 -12.81 8.15
CA SER A 11 -2.31 -11.80 7.49
C SER A 11 -2.30 -11.97 5.97
N LEU A 12 -1.13 -12.25 5.38
CA LEU A 12 -0.97 -12.41 3.94
C LEU A 12 -1.53 -13.75 3.41
N GLN A 13 -1.56 -14.80 4.24
CA GLN A 13 -1.97 -16.15 3.82
C GLN A 13 -3.44 -16.44 4.17
N ASP A 14 -3.88 -16.02 5.36
CA ASP A 14 -5.14 -16.47 5.95
C ASP A 14 -6.22 -15.39 5.96
N VAL A 15 -5.86 -14.13 5.67
CA VAL A 15 -6.81 -13.00 5.71
C VAL A 15 -6.93 -12.34 4.34
N VAL A 16 -5.83 -11.74 3.84
CA VAL A 16 -5.88 -10.93 2.61
C VAL A 16 -6.49 -11.68 1.42
N PRO A 17 -6.13 -12.95 1.11
CA PRO A 17 -6.65 -13.67 -0.05
C PRO A 17 -8.15 -13.95 0.00
N PHE A 18 -8.77 -13.87 1.19
CA PHE A 18 -10.18 -14.18 1.41
C PHE A 18 -11.07 -12.93 1.49
N ILE A 19 -10.50 -11.72 1.47
CA ILE A 19 -11.29 -10.49 1.45
C ILE A 19 -11.96 -10.38 0.07
N PRO A 20 -13.30 -10.29 -0.02
CA PRO A 20 -13.96 -10.16 -1.32
C PRO A 20 -13.45 -8.92 -2.08
N VAL A 21 -13.17 -9.10 -3.37
CA VAL A 21 -12.54 -8.07 -4.20
C VAL A 21 -13.39 -6.78 -4.27
N ASP A 22 -14.72 -6.89 -4.20
CA ASP A 22 -15.67 -5.76 -4.18
C ASP A 22 -15.77 -5.06 -2.81
N LYS A 23 -15.01 -5.50 -1.82
CA LYS A 23 -14.89 -4.92 -0.48
C LYS A 23 -13.48 -4.38 -0.19
N LEU A 24 -12.53 -4.56 -1.09
CA LEU A 24 -11.16 -4.06 -0.93
C LEU A 24 -11.12 -2.53 -1.06
N MET A 25 -10.29 -1.91 -0.22
CA MET A 25 -9.84 -0.52 -0.33
C MET A 25 -8.40 -0.44 0.19
N PHE A 26 -7.61 0.46 -0.39
CA PHE A 26 -6.21 0.68 -0.01
C PHE A 26 -6.01 2.06 0.59
N GLU A 27 -5.16 2.12 1.61
CA GLU A 27 -4.77 3.35 2.29
C GLU A 27 -3.34 3.20 2.80
N THR A 28 -2.68 4.31 3.11
CA THR A 28 -1.34 4.28 3.70
C THR A 28 -1.36 4.41 5.22
N ASP A 29 -2.39 5.04 5.77
CA ASP A 29 -2.42 5.51 7.17
C ASP A 29 -1.17 6.36 7.51
N ALA A 30 -0.68 7.13 6.52
CA ALA A 30 0.47 8.00 6.68
C ALA A 30 0.22 9.03 7.81
N PRO A 31 1.21 9.29 8.69
CA PRO A 31 2.64 8.96 8.56
C PRO A 31 3.05 7.56 9.08
N TYR A 32 2.08 6.72 9.46
CA TYR A 32 2.31 5.41 10.05
C TYR A 32 2.28 4.29 8.99
N CYS A 33 2.33 3.04 9.46
CA CYS A 33 2.11 1.85 8.64
C CYS A 33 2.98 1.69 7.39
N ASP A 34 4.26 2.10 7.46
CA ASP A 34 5.26 1.78 6.44
C ASP A 34 5.29 0.27 6.12
N VAL A 35 5.49 -0.09 4.86
CA VAL A 35 5.98 -1.43 4.50
C VAL A 35 7.50 -1.47 4.71
N ARG A 36 7.95 -2.19 5.75
CA ARG A 36 9.36 -2.24 6.16
C ARG A 36 10.01 -3.54 5.72
N GLN A 37 11.33 -3.52 5.54
CA GLN A 37 12.14 -4.71 5.22
C GLN A 37 11.93 -5.89 6.18
N SER A 38 11.57 -5.61 7.44
CA SER A 38 11.27 -6.63 8.44
C SER A 38 9.86 -7.21 8.38
N HIS A 39 8.97 -6.69 7.52
CA HIS A 39 7.61 -7.18 7.38
C HIS A 39 7.55 -8.32 6.37
N ALA A 40 6.63 -9.28 6.57
CA ALA A 40 6.40 -10.38 5.63
C ALA A 40 6.04 -9.87 4.22
N SER A 41 5.38 -8.72 4.12
CA SER A 41 4.99 -8.07 2.87
C SER A 41 6.16 -7.60 2.02
N TYR A 42 7.33 -7.29 2.60
CA TYR A 42 8.42 -6.68 1.84
C TYR A 42 8.95 -7.58 0.72
N ARG A 43 8.92 -8.91 0.91
CA ARG A 43 9.35 -9.90 -0.10
C ARG A 43 8.49 -9.91 -1.37
N HIS A 44 7.31 -9.28 -1.31
CA HIS A 44 6.36 -9.21 -2.41
C HIS A 44 6.58 -7.96 -3.30
N LEU A 45 7.47 -7.05 -2.90
CA LEU A 45 7.88 -5.91 -3.70
C LEU A 45 9.13 -6.30 -4.51
N LYS A 46 9.14 -6.15 -5.85
CA LYS A 46 10.30 -6.54 -6.68
C LYS A 46 11.46 -5.55 -6.63
N GLY A 47 11.18 -4.33 -6.17
CA GLY A 47 12.17 -3.26 -5.99
C GLY A 47 11.50 -1.90 -6.07
N LYS A 48 12.28 -0.82 -6.17
CA LYS A 48 11.74 0.54 -6.29
C LYS A 48 11.00 0.78 -7.61
N GLU A 49 11.25 -0.05 -8.62
CA GLU A 49 10.61 -0.02 -9.94
C GLU A 49 9.11 -0.34 -9.89
N ASP A 50 8.66 -1.13 -8.90
CA ASP A 50 7.22 -1.40 -8.68
C ASP A 50 6.52 -0.26 -7.92
N TRP A 51 7.26 0.78 -7.50
CA TRP A 51 6.71 1.84 -6.66
C TRP A 51 6.29 3.02 -7.51
N TRP A 52 5.18 3.66 -7.17
CA TRP A 52 4.79 4.92 -7.80
C TRP A 52 5.80 6.05 -7.51
N TYR A 53 6.41 6.05 -6.33
CA TYR A 53 7.41 7.03 -5.94
C TYR A 53 8.83 6.50 -6.13
N HIS A 54 9.59 7.15 -7.02
CA HIS A 54 11.01 6.85 -7.28
C HIS A 54 11.97 7.91 -6.74
N GLY A 55 11.47 8.92 -6.03
CA GLY A 55 12.31 9.99 -5.50
C GLY A 55 13.24 9.54 -4.37
N ASP A 56 14.06 10.48 -3.93
CA ASP A 56 15.02 10.24 -2.86
C ASP A 56 14.35 10.23 -1.48
N THR A 57 15.05 9.64 -0.52
CA THR A 57 14.63 9.60 0.88
C THR A 57 15.77 10.06 1.76
N VAL A 58 15.56 11.13 2.53
CA VAL A 58 16.52 11.58 3.53
C VAL A 58 16.46 10.66 4.74
N LYS A 59 17.63 10.26 5.26
CA LYS A 59 17.72 9.29 6.36
C LYS A 59 17.35 9.86 7.73
N LYS A 60 17.47 11.19 7.89
CA LYS A 60 17.32 11.90 9.15
C LYS A 60 16.34 13.06 8.98
N PRO A 61 15.31 13.21 9.85
CA PRO A 61 14.31 14.27 9.71
C PRO A 61 14.87 15.69 9.66
N GLU A 62 15.93 15.98 10.42
CA GLU A 62 16.59 17.29 10.44
C GLU A 62 17.32 17.65 9.14
N LYS A 63 17.48 16.69 8.22
CA LYS A 63 18.02 16.90 6.87
C LYS A 63 16.93 16.93 5.81
N TRP A 64 15.70 17.30 6.17
CA TRP A 64 14.60 17.42 5.22
C TRP A 64 14.97 18.33 4.04
N GLU A 65 14.53 17.92 2.86
CA GLU A 65 14.74 18.63 1.60
C GLU A 65 13.47 18.52 0.77
N GLU A 66 13.09 19.61 0.12
CA GLU A 66 11.92 19.64 -0.75
C GLU A 66 12.03 18.57 -1.86
N GLY A 67 10.93 17.90 -2.16
CA GLY A 67 10.90 16.81 -3.15
C GLY A 67 11.49 15.48 -2.67
N LYS A 68 11.93 15.36 -1.40
CA LYS A 68 12.42 14.10 -0.83
C LYS A 68 11.55 13.63 0.34
N MET A 69 11.37 12.33 0.44
CA MET A 69 10.71 11.68 1.59
C MET A 69 11.64 11.66 2.81
N VAL A 70 11.08 11.44 4.00
CA VAL A 70 11.84 11.23 5.25
C VAL A 70 11.75 9.76 5.67
N LYS A 71 12.90 9.12 5.94
CA LYS A 71 12.94 7.73 6.39
C LYS A 71 12.12 7.55 7.67
N GLY A 72 11.17 6.62 7.64
CA GLY A 72 10.29 6.30 8.78
C GLY A 72 9.05 7.20 8.91
N ARG A 73 8.80 8.08 7.92
CA ARG A 73 7.55 8.82 7.77
C ARG A 73 6.88 8.34 6.48
N ASN A 74 5.84 7.51 6.62
CA ASN A 74 5.10 7.05 5.46
C ASN A 74 4.41 8.22 4.75
N GLU A 75 4.12 8.08 3.47
CA GLU A 75 3.46 9.13 2.68
C GLU A 75 2.40 8.53 1.75
N PRO A 76 1.35 9.30 1.36
CA PRO A 76 0.30 8.81 0.45
C PRO A 76 0.83 8.27 -0.88
N CYS A 77 1.95 8.81 -1.38
CA CYS A 77 2.58 8.36 -2.63
C CYS A 77 3.08 6.90 -2.59
N LEU A 78 3.15 6.28 -1.39
CA LEU A 78 3.51 4.88 -1.22
C LEU A 78 2.32 3.91 -1.23
N VAL A 79 1.08 4.36 -1.50
CA VAL A 79 -0.09 3.46 -1.60
C VAL A 79 0.10 2.35 -2.64
N GLY A 80 0.91 2.60 -3.69
CA GLY A 80 1.30 1.59 -4.67
C GLY A 80 2.00 0.36 -4.06
N GLN A 81 2.73 0.51 -2.96
CA GLN A 81 3.33 -0.63 -2.26
C GLN A 81 2.28 -1.54 -1.65
N VAL A 82 1.23 -0.96 -1.04
CA VAL A 82 0.10 -1.73 -0.48
C VAL A 82 -0.61 -2.47 -1.61
N ALA A 83 -0.89 -1.78 -2.72
CA ALA A 83 -1.52 -2.38 -3.89
C ALA A 83 -0.70 -3.55 -4.46
N ALA A 84 0.62 -3.36 -4.66
CA ALA A 84 1.51 -4.39 -5.19
C ALA A 84 1.57 -5.63 -4.29
N VAL A 85 1.66 -5.44 -2.97
CA VAL A 85 1.63 -6.56 -2.02
C VAL A 85 0.30 -7.30 -2.10
N VAL A 86 -0.84 -6.59 -2.08
CA VAL A 86 -2.16 -7.22 -2.12
C VAL A 86 -2.37 -7.96 -3.44
N ALA A 87 -1.99 -7.37 -4.57
CA ALA A 87 -2.06 -8.01 -5.89
C ALA A 87 -1.23 -9.31 -5.95
N SER A 88 -0.10 -9.37 -5.24
CA SER A 88 0.76 -10.56 -5.24
C SER A 88 0.22 -11.75 -4.44
N VAL A 89 -0.75 -11.54 -3.54
CA VAL A 89 -1.27 -12.58 -2.63
C VAL A 89 -2.76 -12.86 -2.82
N HIS A 90 -3.52 -11.89 -3.34
CA HIS A 90 -4.95 -12.04 -3.58
C HIS A 90 -5.20 -12.79 -4.89
N PRO A 91 -6.17 -13.73 -4.97
CA PRO A 91 -6.42 -14.52 -6.18
C PRO A 91 -6.84 -13.70 -7.41
N ALA A 92 -7.37 -12.49 -7.19
CA ALA A 92 -7.70 -11.55 -8.27
C ALA A 92 -6.47 -10.84 -8.89
N GLY A 93 -5.26 -11.05 -8.36
CA GLY A 93 -4.05 -10.48 -8.96
C GLY A 93 -4.09 -8.96 -9.07
N GLU A 94 -3.73 -8.42 -10.24
CA GLU A 94 -3.71 -6.97 -10.50
C GLU A 94 -5.11 -6.33 -10.53
N ASP A 95 -6.18 -7.11 -10.75
CA ASP A 95 -7.56 -6.61 -10.79
C ASP A 95 -8.00 -5.97 -9.45
N VAL A 96 -7.30 -6.29 -8.35
CA VAL A 96 -7.55 -5.66 -7.05
C VAL A 96 -7.36 -4.15 -7.09
N VAL A 97 -6.52 -3.61 -7.99
CA VAL A 97 -6.24 -2.18 -8.09
C VAL A 97 -7.46 -1.43 -8.61
N GLU A 98 -7.99 -1.85 -9.76
CA GLU A 98 -9.20 -1.26 -10.34
C GLU A 98 -10.41 -1.48 -9.44
N ALA A 99 -10.55 -2.69 -8.86
CA ALA A 99 -11.63 -2.97 -7.92
C ALA A 99 -11.55 -2.07 -6.68
N ALA A 100 -10.38 -1.94 -6.04
CA ALA A 100 -10.22 -1.09 -4.86
C ALA A 100 -10.50 0.39 -5.16
N TYR A 101 -10.07 0.88 -6.34
CA TYR A 101 -10.39 2.22 -6.82
C TYR A 101 -11.90 2.42 -6.97
N ASN A 102 -12.58 1.54 -7.71
CA ASN A 102 -14.01 1.60 -7.94
C ASN A 102 -14.83 1.46 -6.65
N ASN A 103 -14.40 0.58 -5.73
CA ASN A 103 -15.01 0.44 -4.41
C ASN A 103 -14.91 1.73 -3.60
N THR A 104 -13.73 2.37 -3.62
CA THR A 104 -13.48 3.64 -2.92
C THR A 104 -14.36 4.75 -3.50
N LEU A 105 -14.44 4.88 -4.82
CA LEU A 105 -15.35 5.84 -5.46
C LEU A 105 -16.81 5.57 -5.08
N ARG A 106 -17.27 4.32 -5.22
CA ARG A 106 -18.65 3.95 -4.86
C ARG A 106 -19.04 4.36 -3.44
N VAL A 107 -18.11 4.29 -2.49
CA VAL A 107 -18.36 4.65 -1.08
C VAL A 107 -18.20 6.14 -0.81
N PHE A 108 -17.14 6.76 -1.30
CA PHE A 108 -16.76 8.12 -0.89
C PHE A 108 -17.18 9.22 -1.89
N THR A 109 -17.52 8.87 -3.13
CA THR A 109 -17.87 9.86 -4.17
C THR A 109 -19.33 9.85 -4.58
N LYS A 110 -20.22 9.18 -3.81
CA LYS A 110 -21.70 9.09 -3.98
C LYS A 110 -22.23 9.79 -5.25
N MET A 111 -22.68 8.97 -6.21
CA MET A 111 -23.71 9.30 -7.21
C MET A 111 -23.84 10.80 -7.49
N GLN A 112 -23.12 11.32 -8.49
CA GLN A 112 -23.69 12.48 -9.18
C GLN A 112 -25.03 12.01 -9.74
N SER A 113 -26.09 12.60 -9.21
CA SER A 113 -27.49 12.46 -9.62
C SER A 113 -27.66 12.46 -11.13
#